data_AF-A0A9F7RJ27-F1
#
_entry.id   AF-A0A9F7RJ27-F1
#
_cell.length_a   1.000
_cell.length_b   1.000
_cell.length_c   1.000
_cell.angle_alpha   90.00
_cell.angle_beta   90.00
_cell.angle_gamma   90.00
#
_symmetry.space_group_name_H-M   'P 1'
#
loop_
_entity.id
_entity.type
_entity.pdbx_description
1 polymer ?
#
loop_
_entity_poly.entity_id
_entity_poly.type
_entity_poly.pdbx_seq_one_letter_code
_entity_poly.pdbx_strand_id
1 'polypeptide(L)'
;MQNPKFPTYTPVKKKRLGKNPNVDTSFLPDWEREVKENRLREELRQEWERKQEKIKSEEIEITFSYWDGAGHRKTVKMKKGNSIEQFLQRALEVLRKDFRELRSDRVEQLMYIKEDLIIPHVSGF
;
A
#
# COMPACT_ATOMS: atom_id res chain seq x y z
N MET A 1 -59.63 -74.72 14.99
CA MET A 1 -58.74 -74.03 15.95
C MET A 1 -57.72 -73.24 15.14
N GLN A 2 -57.71 -71.91 15.25
CA GLN A 2 -56.86 -71.02 14.45
C GLN A 2 -55.82 -70.40 15.39
N ASN A 3 -54.53 -70.71 15.18
CA ASN A 3 -53.43 -70.20 16.01
C ASN A 3 -53.23 -68.68 15.80
N PRO A 4 -52.91 -67.90 16.85
CA PRO A 4 -52.70 -66.46 16.72
C PRO A 4 -51.37 -66.14 16.04
N LYS A 5 -51.39 -65.17 15.11
CA LYS A 5 -50.19 -64.64 14.44
C LYS A 5 -49.48 -63.66 15.38
N PHE A 6 -48.24 -63.96 15.75
CA PHE A 6 -47.37 -63.02 16.48
C PHE A 6 -46.88 -61.90 15.54
N PRO A 7 -46.79 -60.64 16.00
CA PRO A 7 -46.24 -59.56 15.20
C PRO A 7 -44.73 -59.75 15.02
N THR A 8 -44.28 -59.73 13.77
CA THR A 8 -42.86 -59.82 13.41
C THR A 8 -42.17 -58.49 13.71
N TYR A 9 -41.24 -58.48 14.66
CA TYR A 9 -40.40 -57.32 14.95
C TYR A 9 -39.39 -57.14 13.82
N THR A 10 -39.56 -56.10 13.00
CA THR A 10 -38.56 -55.73 11.99
C THR A 10 -37.48 -54.87 12.65
N PRO A 11 -36.21 -55.31 12.65
CA PRO A 11 -35.15 -54.53 13.27
C PRO A 11 -34.89 -53.27 12.44
N VAL A 12 -35.10 -52.10 13.05
CA VAL A 12 -34.76 -50.79 12.45
C VAL A 12 -33.25 -50.76 12.25
N LYS A 13 -32.80 -50.83 10.99
CA LYS A 13 -31.39 -50.68 10.64
C LYS A 13 -30.92 -49.31 11.12
N LYS A 14 -30.08 -49.29 12.15
CA LYS A 14 -29.41 -48.07 12.62
C LYS A 14 -28.57 -47.53 11.46
N LYS A 15 -29.02 -46.42 10.84
CA LYS A 15 -28.18 -45.65 9.91
C LYS A 15 -26.93 -45.25 10.68
N ARG A 16 -25.75 -45.58 10.14
CA ARG A 16 -24.47 -45.14 10.71
C ARG A 16 -24.57 -43.63 10.92
N LEU A 17 -24.27 -43.15 12.13
CA LEU A 17 -24.16 -41.71 12.39
C LEU A 17 -23.08 -41.15 11.46
N GLY A 18 -23.50 -40.54 10.36
CA GLY A 18 -22.66 -39.63 9.60
C GLY A 18 -22.52 -38.34 10.40
N LYS A 19 -21.36 -37.68 10.26
CA LYS A 19 -21.16 -36.34 10.81
C LYS A 19 -22.21 -35.40 10.20
N ASN A 20 -22.77 -34.50 11.00
CA ASN A 20 -23.78 -33.55 10.56
C ASN A 20 -23.22 -32.71 9.38
N PRO A 21 -23.83 -32.75 8.19
CA PRO A 21 -23.35 -32.02 7.02
C PRO A 21 -23.49 -30.49 7.15
N ASN A 22 -24.24 -30.01 8.15
CA ASN A 22 -24.41 -28.59 8.44
C ASN A 22 -23.43 -28.06 9.50
N VAL A 23 -22.46 -28.87 9.93
CA VAL A 23 -21.46 -28.42 10.91
C VAL A 23 -20.46 -27.49 10.22
N ASP A 24 -20.22 -26.32 10.80
CA ASP A 24 -19.24 -25.38 10.27
C ASP A 24 -17.82 -25.96 10.41
N THR A 25 -17.17 -26.20 9.27
CA THR A 25 -15.79 -26.71 9.19
C THR A 25 -14.78 -25.61 8.90
N SER A 26 -15.18 -24.33 8.98
CA SER A 26 -14.32 -23.17 8.72
C SER A 26 -13.05 -23.11 9.57
N PHE A 27 -13.08 -23.70 10.77
CA PHE A 27 -11.94 -23.79 11.70
C PHE A 27 -10.93 -24.89 11.32
N LEU A 28 -11.28 -25.83 10.44
CA LEU A 28 -10.34 -26.86 10.04
C LEU A 28 -9.28 -26.28 9.08
N PRO A 29 -7.99 -26.60 9.28
CA PRO A 29 -6.94 -26.24 8.34
C PRO A 29 -7.29 -26.77 6.94
N ASP A 30 -7.37 -25.86 5.98
CA ASP A 30 -7.80 -26.14 4.62
C ASP A 30 -6.77 -25.53 3.68
N TRP A 31 -5.88 -26.38 3.19
CA TRP A 31 -4.79 -25.99 2.29
C TRP A 31 -5.29 -25.25 1.04
N GLU A 32 -6.45 -25.62 0.50
CA GLU A 32 -7.01 -24.92 -0.67
C GLU A 32 -7.45 -23.50 -0.32
N ARG A 33 -7.95 -23.29 0.89
CA ARG A 33 -8.35 -21.97 1.40
C ARG A 33 -7.15 -21.07 1.64
N GLU A 34 -6.10 -21.60 2.27
CA GLU A 34 -4.85 -20.88 2.48
C GLU A 34 -4.18 -20.52 1.14
N VAL A 35 -4.18 -21.43 0.17
CA VAL A 35 -3.64 -21.15 -1.18
C VAL A 35 -4.48 -20.09 -1.90
N LYS A 36 -5.81 -20.12 -1.80
CA LYS A 36 -6.70 -19.08 -2.38
C LYS A 36 -6.48 -17.73 -1.70
N GLU A 37 -6.35 -17.69 -0.38
CA GLU A 37 -6.06 -16.46 0.37
C GLU A 37 -4.70 -15.88 -0.03
N ASN A 38 -3.66 -16.70 -0.11
CA ASN A 38 -2.34 -16.27 -0.54
C ASN A 38 -2.33 -15.74 -1.97
N ARG A 39 -3.07 -16.38 -2.90
CA ARG A 39 -3.24 -15.87 -4.27
C ARG A 39 -3.90 -14.50 -4.28
N LEU A 40 -5.01 -14.35 -3.56
CA LEU A 40 -5.72 -13.07 -3.47
C LEU A 40 -4.85 -11.97 -2.85
N ARG A 41 -4.07 -12.31 -1.82
CA ARG A 41 -3.13 -11.37 -1.18
C ARG A 41 -2.07 -10.89 -2.17
N GLU A 42 -1.56 -11.78 -3.01
CA GLU A 42 -0.56 -11.43 -4.02
C GLU A 42 -1.16 -10.61 -5.17
N GLU A 43 -2.37 -10.94 -5.62
CA GLU A 43 -3.11 -10.14 -6.60
C GLU A 43 -3.34 -8.70 -6.10
N LEU A 44 -3.79 -8.55 -4.84
CA LEU A 44 -3.99 -7.25 -4.21
C LEU A 44 -2.68 -6.47 -4.05
N ARG A 45 -1.55 -7.15 -3.76
CA ARG A 45 -0.23 -6.52 -3.71
C ARG A 45 0.14 -5.93 -5.07
N GLN A 46 -0.02 -6.70 -6.14
CA GLN A 46 0.29 -6.26 -7.50
C GLN A 46 -0.62 -5.12 -7.97
N GLU A 47 -1.90 -5.15 -7.61
CA GLU A 47 -2.80 -4.02 -7.86
C GLU A 47 -2.38 -2.77 -7.10
N TRP A 48 -1.99 -2.93 -5.84
CA TRP A 48 -1.50 -1.82 -5.01
C TRP A 48 -0.24 -1.20 -5.60
N GLU A 49 0.74 -2.03 -5.99
CA GLU A 49 1.98 -1.58 -6.62
C GLU A 49 1.72 -0.83 -7.93
N ARG A 50 0.86 -1.37 -8.81
CA ARG A 50 0.45 -0.68 -10.04
C ARG A 50 -0.23 0.65 -9.77
N LYS A 51 -1.11 0.73 -8.77
CA LYS A 51 -1.75 1.99 -8.35
C LYS A 51 -0.72 2.99 -7.83
N GLN A 52 0.21 2.54 -6.99
CA GLN A 52 1.30 3.35 -6.45
C GLN A 52 2.19 3.90 -7.56
N GLU A 53 2.62 3.06 -8.50
CA GLU A 53 3.45 3.46 -9.63
C GLU A 53 2.74 4.50 -10.50
N LYS A 54 1.45 4.28 -10.81
CA LYS A 54 0.65 5.24 -11.57
C LYS A 54 0.62 6.61 -10.87
N ILE A 55 0.31 6.64 -9.58
CA ILE A 55 0.26 7.88 -8.79
C ILE A 55 1.64 8.55 -8.73
N LYS A 56 2.72 7.79 -8.55
CA LYS A 56 4.08 8.30 -8.51
C LYS A 56 4.54 8.86 -9.87
N SER A 57 4.00 8.35 -10.96
CA SER A 57 4.35 8.79 -12.31
C SER A 57 3.69 10.11 -12.73
N GLU A 58 2.62 10.53 -12.03
CA GLU A 58 1.90 11.78 -12.31
C GLU A 58 2.85 12.99 -12.21
N GLU A 59 2.90 13.78 -13.28
CA GLU A 59 3.66 15.02 -13.32
C GLU A 59 2.86 16.14 -12.65
N ILE A 60 3.51 16.85 -11.73
CA ILE A 60 2.94 17.93 -10.94
C ILE A 60 3.81 19.17 -11.07
N GLU A 61 3.14 20.33 -11.10
CA GLU A 61 3.81 21.62 -11.01
C GLU A 61 3.79 22.09 -9.55
N ILE A 62 4.98 22.21 -8.97
CA ILE A 62 5.16 22.63 -7.59
C ILE A 62 5.60 24.08 -7.60
N THR A 63 4.83 24.92 -6.93
CA THR A 63 5.22 26.30 -6.65
C THR A 63 5.91 26.36 -5.30
N PHE A 64 7.12 26.90 -5.26
CA PHE A 64 7.92 27.02 -4.04
C PHE A 64 8.44 28.44 -3.87
N SER A 65 8.86 28.78 -2.66
CA SER A 65 9.57 30.04 -2.40
C SER A 65 10.96 29.72 -1.88
N TYR A 66 11.97 30.33 -2.48
CA TYR A 66 13.29 30.43 -1.90
C TYR A 66 13.32 31.65 -0.95
N TRP A 67 14.09 31.56 0.12
CA TRP A 67 14.19 32.60 1.14
C TRP A 67 15.65 32.90 1.46
N ASP A 68 16.10 34.11 1.12
CA ASP A 68 17.43 34.67 1.40
C ASP A 68 17.36 35.93 2.29
N GLY A 69 16.19 36.18 2.90
CA GLY A 69 15.81 37.46 3.49
C GLY A 69 14.72 38.17 2.69
N ALA A 70 14.52 37.79 1.43
CA ALA A 70 13.34 38.11 0.63
C ALA A 70 12.72 36.82 0.06
N GLY A 71 11.41 36.84 -0.19
CA GLY A 71 10.68 35.70 -0.75
C GLY A 71 10.75 35.66 -2.27
N HIS A 72 11.42 34.64 -2.82
CA HIS A 72 11.54 34.42 -4.26
C HIS A 72 10.68 33.24 -4.70
N ARG A 73 9.49 33.55 -5.23
CA ARG A 73 8.56 32.53 -5.73
C ARG A 73 9.00 31.99 -7.07
N LYS A 74 9.10 30.66 -7.19
CA LYS A 74 9.46 29.93 -8.41
C LYS A 74 8.55 28.72 -8.60
N THR A 75 8.52 28.19 -9.81
CA THR A 75 7.80 26.96 -10.15
C THR A 75 8.75 25.92 -10.71
N VAL A 76 8.48 24.66 -10.42
CA VAL A 76 9.22 23.51 -10.94
C VAL A 76 8.23 22.40 -11.31
N LYS A 77 8.50 21.71 -12.41
CA LYS A 77 7.71 20.56 -12.86
C LYS A 77 8.48 19.28 -12.54
N MET A 78 7.84 18.34 -11.85
CA MET A 78 8.42 17.04 -11.51
C MET A 78 7.35 15.99 -11.24
N LYS A 79 7.76 14.73 -11.08
CA LYS A 79 6.82 13.64 -10.80
C LYS A 79 6.53 13.55 -9.30
N LYS A 80 5.30 13.17 -8.94
CA LYS A 80 4.87 13.01 -7.55
C LYS A 80 5.70 11.98 -6.77
N GLY A 81 6.26 10.99 -7.47
CA GLY A 81 7.16 9.99 -6.88
C GLY A 81 8.59 10.48 -6.61
N ASN A 82 8.93 11.72 -6.97
CA ASN A 82 10.26 12.26 -6.69
C ASN A 82 10.47 12.52 -5.19
N SER A 83 11.68 12.26 -4.71
CA SER A 83 12.05 12.56 -3.33
C SER A 83 12.21 14.06 -3.11
N ILE A 84 12.18 14.50 -1.85
CA ILE A 84 12.40 15.91 -1.49
C ILE A 84 13.82 16.35 -1.88
N GLU A 85 14.81 15.47 -1.77
CA GLU A 85 16.17 15.72 -2.25
C GLU A 85 16.20 16.02 -3.77
N GLN A 86 15.50 15.22 -4.58
CA GLN A 86 15.36 15.46 -6.01
C GLN A 86 14.63 16.78 -6.28
N PHE A 87 13.62 17.11 -5.48
CA PHE A 87 12.93 18.39 -5.57
C PHE A 87 13.89 19.56 -5.32
N LEU A 88 14.67 19.50 -4.23
CA LEU A 88 15.62 20.54 -3.86
C LEU A 88 16.72 20.67 -4.92
N GLN A 89 17.22 19.57 -5.48
CA GLN A 89 18.20 19.60 -6.57
C GLN A 89 17.65 20.36 -7.79
N ARG A 90 16.40 20.08 -8.19
CA ARG A 90 15.74 20.78 -9.30
C ARG A 90 15.46 22.25 -8.98
N ALA A 91 15.02 22.55 -7.77
CA ALA A 91 14.82 23.93 -7.32
C ALA A 91 16.14 24.72 -7.37
N LEU A 92 17.24 24.11 -6.92
CA LEU A 92 18.58 24.69 -6.92
C LEU A 92 19.07 24.97 -8.36
N GLU A 93 18.83 24.05 -9.31
CA GLU A 93 19.10 24.28 -10.74
C GLU A 93 18.37 25.50 -11.31
N VAL A 94 17.11 25.72 -10.91
CA VAL A 94 16.32 26.89 -11.32
C VAL A 94 16.90 28.16 -10.70
N LEU A 95 17.22 28.14 -9.41
CA LEU A 95 17.71 29.30 -8.68
C LEU A 95 19.13 29.73 -9.09
N ARG A 96 20.00 28.78 -9.47
CA ARG A 96 21.37 29.05 -9.93
C ARG A 96 21.47 30.00 -11.14
N LYS A 97 20.38 30.19 -11.88
CA LYS A 97 20.31 31.14 -13.00
C LYS A 97 20.25 32.58 -12.52
N ASP A 98 19.58 32.81 -11.39
CA ASP A 98 19.29 34.15 -10.87
C ASP A 98 20.24 34.52 -9.72
N PHE A 99 20.68 33.54 -8.93
CA PHE A 99 21.50 33.73 -7.72
C PHE A 99 22.88 33.09 -7.89
N ARG A 100 23.92 33.93 -7.95
CA ARG A 100 25.31 33.46 -8.11
C ARG A 100 25.87 32.77 -6.86
N GLU A 101 25.37 33.13 -5.68
CA GLU A 101 25.73 32.54 -4.39
C GLU A 101 25.40 31.04 -4.32
N LEU A 102 24.24 30.64 -4.85
CA LEU A 102 23.76 29.26 -4.88
C LEU A 102 24.51 28.35 -5.87
N ARG A 103 25.53 28.87 -6.56
CA ARG A 103 26.32 28.07 -7.52
C ARG A 103 27.15 27.00 -6.82
N SER A 104 27.69 27.32 -5.64
CA SER A 104 28.51 26.41 -4.85
C SER A 104 27.68 25.58 -3.87
N ASP A 105 26.46 26.01 -3.56
CA ASP A 105 25.63 25.35 -2.56
C ASP A 105 25.12 23.99 -3.03
N ARG A 106 25.04 23.08 -2.05
CA ARG A 106 24.53 21.71 -2.21
C ARG A 106 23.17 21.59 -1.53
N VAL A 107 22.42 20.56 -1.92
CA VAL A 107 21.13 20.22 -1.32
C VAL A 107 21.23 20.02 0.21
N GLU A 108 22.39 19.54 0.69
CA GLU A 108 22.70 19.37 2.10
C GLU A 108 22.68 20.68 2.93
N GLN A 109 22.91 21.82 2.28
CA GLN A 109 22.94 23.14 2.93
C GLN A 109 21.59 23.85 2.87
N LEU A 110 20.62 23.29 2.15
CA LEU A 110 19.26 23.81 2.09
C LEU A 110 18.40 23.19 3.19
N MET A 111 17.27 23.81 3.48
CA MET A 111 16.24 23.28 4.36
C MET A 111 14.90 23.32 3.63
N TYR A 112 14.17 22.21 3.65
CA TYR A 112 12.81 22.18 3.15
C TYR A 112 11.82 22.44 4.29
N ILE A 113 11.05 23.52 4.16
CA ILE A 113 9.99 23.90 5.09
C ILE A 113 8.66 23.80 4.35
N LYS A 114 7.74 23.00 4.88
CA LYS A 114 6.37 22.91 4.41
C LYS A 114 5.45 23.33 5.56
N GLU A 115 4.79 24.48 5.39
CA GLU A 115 3.97 25.07 6.44
C GLU A 115 4.84 25.24 7.70
N ASP A 116 4.51 24.54 8.78
CA ASP A 116 5.24 24.58 10.05
C ASP A 116 6.21 23.38 10.24
N LEU A 117 6.35 22.52 9.22
CA LEU A 117 7.17 21.31 9.28
C LEU A 117 8.48 21.46 8.50
N ILE A 118 9.59 21.24 9.18
CA ILE A 118 10.88 21.01 8.54
C ILE A 118 10.96 19.52 8.20
N ILE A 119 11.11 19.20 6.92
CA ILE A 119 11.24 17.79 6.49
C ILE A 119 12.71 17.51 6.21
N PRO A 120 13.34 16.55 6.93
CA PRO A 120 14.68 16.10 6.62
C PRO A 120 14.76 15.55 5.20
N HIS A 121 15.70 16.06 4.41
CA HIS A 121 15.94 15.64 3.03
C HIS A 121 17.35 15.09 2.82
N VAL A 122 18.24 15.24 3.79
CA VAL A 122 19.55 14.59 3.80
C VAL A 122 19.41 13.19 4.40
N SER A 123 19.85 12.17 3.67
CA SER A 123 20.02 10.83 4.23
C SER A 123 21.31 10.83 5.04
N GLY A 124 21.22 11.17 6.33
CA GLY A 124 22.32 11.06 7.25
C GLY A 124 22.68 9.59 7.47
N PHE A 125 23.81 9.17 6.92
CA PHE A 125 24.57 8.03 7.42
C PHE A 125 25.84 8.56 8.08
#